data_AF-A0A8B8LUF9-F1
#
_entry.id   AF-A0A8B8LUF9-F1
#
_cell.length_a   1.000
_cell.length_b   1.000
_cell.length_c   1.000
_cell.angle_alpha   90.00
_cell.angle_beta   90.00
_cell.angle_gamma   90.00
#
_symmetry.space_group_name_H-M   'P 1'
#
loop_
_entity.id
_entity.type
_entity.pdbx_description
1 polymer ?
#
loop_
_entity_poly.entity_id
_entity_poly.type
_entity_poly.pdbx_seq_one_letter_code
_entity_poly.pdbx_strand_id
1 'polypeptide(L)'
;MLNFLLMFLFIYLIGYFIIFRKWSSKTRPEASSCLISLFHGTPATILAVAAVFADSNRGFAAVNTPLQNLVLDYSTAYFVADLIHCVAFFAGDLLFVLHHLATLFVILTCRHVAFRGAFGVLSLLALAEVTSALQNAWALTRARRSDVAFAAKVFDALCVPFYGLYSMVRGVFGPYFVFKMVVFFFSGLAEGLIATWVWVSWVFVVSSAIVGSILWVFNLWVELYRERATKVEEKIR
;
A
#
# COMPACT_ATOMS: atom_id res chain seq x y z
N MET A 1 -16.37 -4.42 9.24
CA MET A 1 -15.08 -4.03 9.87
C MET A 1 -14.57 -4.99 10.95
N LEU A 2 -15.23 -5.20 12.11
CA LEU A 2 -14.65 -5.95 13.26
C LEU A 2 -14.17 -7.37 12.93
N ASN A 3 -14.94 -8.14 12.17
CA ASN A 3 -14.56 -9.50 11.77
C ASN A 3 -13.26 -9.53 10.96
N PHE A 4 -13.06 -8.56 10.07
CA PHE A 4 -11.81 -8.43 9.31
C PHE A 4 -10.64 -8.05 10.23
N LEU A 5 -10.87 -7.18 11.22
CA LEU A 5 -9.82 -6.81 12.17
C LEU A 5 -9.37 -8.02 12.99
N LEU A 6 -10.32 -8.83 13.47
CA LEU A 6 -10.01 -10.08 14.17
C LEU A 6 -9.27 -11.07 13.28
N MET A 7 -9.65 -11.15 12.00
CA MET A 7 -8.95 -11.98 11.01
C MET A 7 -7.49 -11.54 10.84
N PHE A 8 -7.23 -10.24 10.60
CA PHE A 8 -5.86 -9.73 10.45
C PHE A 8 -5.04 -9.88 11.74
N LEU A 9 -5.64 -9.64 12.90
CA LEU A 9 -4.99 -9.89 14.18
C LEU A 9 -4.60 -11.36 14.34
N PHE A 10 -5.51 -12.28 14.00
CA PHE A 10 -5.23 -13.71 14.06
C PHE A 10 -4.09 -14.13 13.12
N ILE A 11 -4.09 -13.62 11.88
CA ILE A 11 -3.00 -13.86 10.92
C ILE A 11 -1.68 -13.30 11.44
N TYR A 12 -1.68 -12.10 12.02
CA TYR A 12 -0.50 -11.49 12.62
C TYR A 12 0.06 -12.35 13.75
N LEU A 13 -0.81 -12.82 14.66
CA LEU A 13 -0.41 -13.67 15.79
C LEU A 13 0.14 -15.03 15.31
N ILE A 14 -0.47 -15.65 14.29
CA ILE A 14 0.07 -16.86 13.66
C ILE A 14 1.45 -16.58 13.05
N GLY A 15 1.59 -15.49 12.31
CA GLY A 15 2.86 -15.04 11.75
C GLY A 15 3.92 -14.94 12.83
N TYR A 16 3.60 -14.27 13.93
CA TYR A 16 4.53 -13.95 14.99
C TYR A 16 4.91 -15.17 15.83
N PHE A 17 3.93 -15.94 16.30
CA PHE A 17 4.16 -17.04 17.26
C PHE A 17 4.43 -18.39 16.62
N ILE A 18 4.04 -18.59 15.35
CA ILE A 18 4.12 -19.91 14.69
C ILE A 18 5.08 -19.86 13.50
N ILE A 19 4.80 -19.03 12.49
CA ILE A 19 5.53 -19.05 11.22
C ILE A 19 6.94 -18.48 11.38
N PHE A 20 7.06 -17.28 11.93
CA PHE A 20 8.33 -16.57 12.11
C PHE A 20 8.91 -16.74 13.52
N ARG A 21 8.48 -17.75 14.27
CA ARG A 21 8.90 -17.97 15.66
C ARG A 21 10.42 -18.10 15.85
N LYS A 22 11.13 -18.58 14.83
CA LYS A 22 12.59 -18.74 14.80
C LYS A 22 13.34 -17.51 14.29
N TRP A 23 12.64 -16.47 13.84
CA TRP A 23 13.25 -15.22 13.41
C TRP A 23 13.64 -14.39 14.63
N SER A 24 14.62 -13.49 14.46
CA SER A 24 15.08 -12.62 15.53
C SER A 24 13.95 -11.72 16.05
N SER A 25 14.03 -11.28 17.31
CA SER A 25 13.06 -10.34 17.88
C SER A 25 12.95 -9.02 17.12
N LYS A 26 14.00 -8.64 16.36
CA LYS A 26 14.03 -7.43 15.53
C LYS A 26 13.27 -7.60 14.21
N THR A 27 13.43 -8.74 13.53
CA THR A 27 12.87 -8.98 12.19
C THR A 27 11.53 -9.71 12.21
N ARG A 28 11.22 -10.40 13.31
CA ARG A 28 9.97 -11.16 13.45
C ARG A 28 8.71 -10.28 13.39
N PRO A 29 8.63 -9.13 14.09
CA PRO A 29 7.46 -8.25 13.97
C PRO A 29 7.22 -7.80 12.54
N GLU A 30 8.26 -7.33 11.84
CA GLU A 30 8.19 -6.89 10.44
C GLU A 30 7.74 -8.02 9.50
N ALA A 31 8.26 -9.23 9.69
CA ALA A 31 7.84 -10.39 8.91
C ALA A 31 6.35 -10.73 9.11
N SER A 32 5.84 -10.61 10.34
CA SER A 32 4.42 -10.78 10.64
C SER A 32 3.54 -9.69 10.02
N SER A 33 4.02 -8.44 9.98
CA SER A 33 3.37 -7.35 9.25
C SER A 33 3.33 -7.65 7.74
N CYS A 34 4.44 -8.11 7.16
CA CYS A 34 4.48 -8.52 5.75
C CYS A 34 3.46 -9.64 5.45
N LEU A 35 3.24 -10.56 6.39
CA LEU A 35 2.24 -11.62 6.23
C LEU A 35 0.82 -11.06 6.17
N ILE A 36 0.42 -10.19 7.10
CA ILE A 36 -0.91 -9.57 7.03
C ILE A 36 -1.06 -8.70 5.79
N SER A 37 0.01 -8.03 5.35
CA SER A 37 0.04 -7.26 4.11
C SER A 37 -0.15 -8.14 2.87
N LEU A 38 0.45 -9.33 2.81
CA LEU A 38 0.19 -10.31 1.75
C LEU A 38 -1.27 -10.76 1.72
N PHE A 39 -1.84 -11.00 2.91
CA PHE A 39 -3.24 -11.37 3.08
C PHE A 39 -4.21 -10.21 2.89
N HIS A 40 -3.72 -8.97 2.74
CA HIS A 40 -4.51 -7.80 2.38
C HIS A 40 -4.30 -7.39 0.93
N GLY A 41 -3.09 -7.06 0.51
CA GLY A 41 -2.83 -6.38 -0.76
C GLY A 41 -3.26 -7.17 -1.99
N THR A 42 -3.03 -8.49 -2.01
CA THR A 42 -3.47 -9.32 -3.14
C THR A 42 -5.01 -9.41 -3.21
N PRO A 43 -5.73 -9.80 -2.13
CA PRO A 43 -7.19 -9.74 -2.14
C PRO A 43 -7.75 -8.33 -2.36
N ALA A 44 -7.16 -7.30 -1.75
CA ALA A 44 -7.63 -5.91 -1.86
C ALA A 44 -7.55 -5.43 -3.30
N THR A 45 -6.47 -5.72 -4.03
CA THR A 45 -6.36 -5.42 -5.45
C THR A 45 -7.47 -6.08 -6.25
N ILE A 46 -7.67 -7.39 -6.07
CA ILE A 46 -8.68 -8.17 -6.80
C ILE A 46 -10.08 -7.66 -6.48
N LEU A 47 -10.40 -7.48 -5.20
CA LEU A 47 -11.70 -7.03 -4.73
C LEU A 47 -12.00 -5.59 -5.15
N ALA A 48 -11.01 -4.69 -5.09
CA ALA A 48 -11.17 -3.30 -5.53
C ALA A 48 -11.44 -3.23 -7.04
N VAL A 49 -10.66 -3.97 -7.84
CA VAL A 49 -10.90 -4.10 -9.29
C VAL A 49 -12.30 -4.66 -9.55
N ALA A 50 -12.68 -5.76 -8.91
CA ALA A 50 -13.99 -6.36 -9.06
C ALA A 50 -15.13 -5.38 -8.68
N ALA A 51 -14.98 -4.65 -7.57
CA ALA A 51 -15.94 -3.67 -7.10
C ALA A 51 -16.11 -2.47 -8.06
N VAL A 52 -15.01 -2.02 -8.68
CA VAL A 52 -15.02 -0.94 -9.68
C VAL A 52 -15.65 -1.41 -10.99
N PHE A 53 -15.34 -2.62 -11.46
CA PHE A 53 -15.87 -3.12 -12.73
C PHE A 53 -17.32 -3.59 -12.66
N ALA A 54 -17.77 -4.08 -11.49
CA ALA A 54 -19.15 -4.49 -11.25
C ALA A 54 -20.14 -3.31 -11.22
N ASP A 55 -19.66 -2.10 -10.95
CA ASP A 55 -20.46 -0.88 -10.96
C ASP A 55 -20.50 -0.26 -12.36
N SER A 56 -21.71 -0.02 -12.87
CA SER A 56 -21.93 0.67 -14.14
C SER A 56 -21.72 2.18 -14.03
N ASN A 57 -21.80 2.75 -12.83
CA ASN A 57 -21.61 4.18 -12.58
C ASN A 57 -20.20 4.48 -12.02
N ARG A 58 -19.23 4.65 -12.93
CA ARG A 58 -17.81 4.86 -12.58
C ARG A 58 -17.44 6.33 -12.39
N GLY A 59 -18.24 7.06 -11.61
CA GLY A 59 -18.01 8.47 -11.31
C GLY A 59 -17.16 8.69 -10.05
N PHE A 60 -16.29 9.70 -10.05
CA PHE A 60 -15.51 10.10 -8.87
C PHE A 60 -16.37 10.65 -7.71
N ALA A 61 -17.65 10.97 -7.94
CA ALA A 61 -18.64 11.34 -6.92
C ALA A 61 -19.85 10.37 -6.86
N ALA A 62 -19.74 9.20 -7.50
CA ALA A 62 -20.78 8.17 -7.46
C ALA A 62 -21.00 7.67 -6.03
N VAL A 63 -22.23 7.22 -5.74
CA VAL A 63 -22.58 6.62 -4.44
C VAL A 63 -21.82 5.31 -4.28
N ASN A 64 -21.28 5.09 -3.08
CA ASN A 64 -20.56 3.85 -2.80
C ASN A 64 -21.52 2.66 -2.84
N THR A 65 -21.19 1.63 -3.63
CA THR A 65 -21.95 0.39 -3.65
C THR A 65 -21.69 -0.46 -2.40
N PRO A 66 -22.55 -1.45 -2.07
CA PRO A 66 -22.31 -2.37 -0.97
C PRO A 66 -20.97 -3.12 -1.10
N LEU A 67 -20.61 -3.54 -2.32
CA LEU A 67 -19.34 -4.22 -2.57
C LEU A 67 -18.15 -3.27 -2.36
N GLN A 68 -18.23 -2.03 -2.85
CA GLN A 68 -17.19 -1.03 -2.59
C GLN A 68 -17.03 -0.74 -1.09
N ASN A 69 -18.13 -0.62 -0.35
CA ASN A 69 -18.10 -0.44 1.11
C ASN A 69 -17.47 -1.65 1.82
N LEU A 70 -17.71 -2.88 1.35
CA LEU A 70 -17.05 -4.07 1.88
C LEU A 70 -15.53 -4.01 1.71
N VAL A 71 -15.03 -3.57 0.55
CA VAL A 71 -13.58 -3.42 0.29
C VAL A 71 -12.96 -2.31 1.14
N LEU A 72 -13.68 -1.19 1.34
CA LEU A 72 -13.26 -0.11 2.25
C LEU A 72 -13.17 -0.61 3.70
N ASP A 73 -14.18 -1.35 4.18
CA ASP A 73 -14.20 -1.95 5.51
C ASP A 73 -13.06 -2.97 5.70
N TYR A 74 -12.79 -3.79 4.69
CA TYR A 74 -11.72 -4.78 4.67
C TYR A 74 -10.34 -4.12 4.75
N SER A 75 -10.12 -3.08 3.93
CA SER A 75 -8.85 -2.35 3.91
C SER A 75 -8.65 -1.51 5.16
N THR A 76 -9.71 -0.89 5.70
CA THR A 76 -9.68 -0.21 6.99
C THR A 76 -9.18 -1.15 8.09
N ALA A 77 -9.71 -2.36 8.15
CA ALA A 77 -9.31 -3.34 9.16
C ALA A 77 -7.84 -3.74 9.05
N TYR A 78 -7.31 -3.90 7.83
CA TYR A 78 -5.88 -4.13 7.62
C TYR A 78 -5.03 -2.94 8.10
N PHE A 79 -5.32 -1.72 7.61
CA PHE A 79 -4.51 -0.56 7.96
C PHE A 79 -4.55 -0.26 9.46
N VAL A 80 -5.66 -0.53 10.15
CA VAL A 80 -5.73 -0.44 11.63
C VAL A 80 -4.84 -1.50 12.28
N ALA A 81 -4.93 -2.77 11.86
CA ALA A 81 -4.11 -3.84 12.42
C ALA A 81 -2.62 -3.56 12.24
N ASP A 82 -2.22 -3.12 11.04
CA ASP A 82 -0.83 -2.82 10.72
C ASP A 82 -0.34 -1.56 11.42
N LEU A 83 -1.18 -0.52 11.55
CA LEU A 83 -0.85 0.68 12.33
C LEU A 83 -0.59 0.37 13.82
N ILE A 84 -1.39 -0.51 14.43
CA ILE A 84 -1.16 -0.97 15.80
C ILE A 84 0.20 -1.66 15.91
N HIS A 85 0.56 -2.50 14.93
CA HIS A 85 1.88 -3.10 14.84
C HIS A 85 2.99 -2.03 14.74
N CYS A 86 2.82 -1.04 13.86
CA CYS A 86 3.80 0.03 13.67
C CYS A 86 4.05 0.82 14.94
N VAL A 87 2.99 1.24 15.63
CA VAL A 87 3.11 1.99 16.88
C VAL A 87 3.77 1.14 17.97
N ALA A 88 3.50 -0.17 18.01
CA ALA A 88 4.06 -1.05 19.02
C ALA A 88 5.55 -1.40 18.80
N PHE A 89 6.00 -1.56 17.55
CA PHE A 89 7.33 -2.10 17.24
C PHE A 89 8.24 -1.14 16.45
N PHE A 90 7.67 -0.16 15.76
CA PHE A 90 8.37 0.70 14.80
C PHE A 90 7.93 2.18 14.90
N ALA A 91 7.62 2.68 16.11
CA ALA A 91 7.18 4.07 16.31
C ALA A 91 8.17 5.13 15.78
N GLY A 92 9.44 4.75 15.56
CA GLY A 92 10.46 5.60 14.93
C GLY A 92 10.35 5.72 13.40
N ASP A 93 9.62 4.83 12.73
CA ASP A 93 9.37 4.91 11.28
C ASP A 93 8.13 5.79 11.01
N LEU A 94 8.33 7.10 11.16
CA LEU A 94 7.29 8.10 11.00
C LEU A 94 6.67 8.08 9.59
N LEU A 95 7.46 7.75 8.55
CA LEU A 95 6.96 7.74 7.18
C LEU A 95 5.91 6.64 7.00
N PHE A 96 6.19 5.45 7.52
CA PHE A 96 5.26 4.32 7.42
C PHE A 96 3.99 4.55 8.26
N VAL A 97 4.14 5.08 9.48
CA VAL A 97 3.01 5.45 10.36
C VAL A 97 2.13 6.53 9.71
N LEU A 98 2.73 7.62 9.20
CA LEU A 98 2.00 8.69 8.53
C LEU A 98 1.30 8.20 7.27
N HIS A 99 1.93 7.30 6.50
CA HIS A 99 1.29 6.67 5.35
C HIS A 99 0.02 5.88 5.74
N HIS A 100 0.08 5.09 6.82
CA HIS A 100 -1.08 4.33 7.31
C HIS A 100 -2.20 5.25 7.78
N LEU A 101 -1.87 6.30 8.53
CA LEU A 101 -2.83 7.30 8.99
C LEU A 101 -3.48 8.06 7.81
N ALA A 102 -2.69 8.46 6.83
CA ALA A 102 -3.15 9.12 5.62
C ALA A 102 -4.13 8.23 4.84
N THR A 103 -3.78 6.96 4.63
CA THR A 103 -4.64 6.01 3.92
C THR A 103 -5.92 5.73 4.70
N LEU A 104 -5.85 5.55 6.02
CA LEU A 104 -7.03 5.41 6.89
C LEU A 104 -7.94 6.62 6.82
N PHE A 105 -7.37 7.83 6.84
CA PHE A 105 -8.13 9.07 6.72
C PHE A 105 -8.95 9.09 5.42
N VAL A 106 -8.33 8.80 4.27
CA VAL A 106 -9.02 8.78 2.96
C VAL A 106 -10.09 7.70 2.92
N ILE A 107 -9.80 6.48 3.38
CA ILE A 107 -10.75 5.36 3.35
C ILE A 107 -11.94 5.63 4.27
N LEU A 108 -11.70 6.07 5.52
CA LEU A 108 -12.75 6.32 6.51
C LEU A 108 -13.65 7.49 6.11
N THR A 109 -13.07 8.58 5.59
CA THR A 109 -13.86 9.72 5.11
C THR A 109 -14.66 9.35 3.86
N CYS A 110 -14.12 8.55 2.95
CA CYS A 110 -14.87 8.00 1.82
C CYS A 110 -16.04 7.12 2.29
N ARG A 111 -15.80 6.26 3.29
CA ARG A 111 -16.76 5.28 3.79
C ARG A 111 -17.88 5.88 4.66
N HIS A 112 -17.54 6.83 5.52
CA HIS A 112 -18.41 7.28 6.62
C HIS A 112 -18.75 8.77 6.61
N VAL A 113 -18.07 9.59 5.79
CA VAL A 113 -18.36 11.03 5.68
C VAL A 113 -18.98 11.35 4.33
N ALA A 114 -18.32 10.98 3.24
CA ALA A 114 -18.80 11.26 1.89
C ALA A 114 -19.87 10.27 1.41
N PHE A 115 -19.79 9.01 1.85
CA PHE A 115 -20.59 7.87 1.33
C PHE A 115 -20.55 7.73 -0.21
N ARG A 116 -19.57 8.38 -0.82
CA ARG A 116 -19.38 8.59 -2.26
C ARG A 116 -17.90 8.61 -2.58
N GLY A 117 -17.57 8.37 -3.84
CA GLY A 117 -16.21 8.49 -4.37
C GLY A 117 -15.34 7.24 -4.22
N ALA A 118 -15.92 6.11 -3.81
CA ALA A 118 -15.18 4.84 -3.71
C ALA A 118 -14.57 4.40 -5.05
N PHE A 119 -15.14 4.77 -6.20
CA PHE A 119 -14.51 4.53 -7.50
C PHE A 119 -13.06 5.04 -7.54
N GLY A 120 -12.84 6.29 -7.13
CA GLY A 120 -11.51 6.90 -7.12
C GLY A 120 -10.59 6.25 -6.08
N VAL A 121 -11.09 6.12 -4.84
CA VAL A 121 -10.33 5.56 -3.71
C VAL A 121 -9.93 4.10 -3.97
N LEU A 122 -10.83 3.26 -4.46
CA LEU A 122 -10.56 1.86 -4.73
C LEU A 122 -9.69 1.65 -5.98
N SER A 123 -9.80 2.50 -6.99
CA SER A 123 -8.87 2.46 -8.13
C SER A 123 -7.45 2.78 -7.70
N LEU A 124 -7.27 3.81 -6.85
CA LEU A 124 -5.98 4.15 -6.26
C LEU A 124 -5.47 3.06 -5.31
N LEU A 125 -6.35 2.43 -4.53
CA LEU A 125 -6.01 1.27 -3.70
C LEU A 125 -5.54 0.09 -4.55
N ALA A 126 -6.23 -0.22 -5.64
CA ALA A 126 -5.83 -1.30 -6.55
C ALA A 126 -4.46 -1.02 -7.18
N LEU A 127 -4.24 0.21 -7.67
CA LEU A 127 -2.92 0.63 -8.16
C LEU A 127 -1.87 0.57 -7.03
N ALA A 128 -2.26 0.91 -5.81
CA ALA A 128 -1.34 0.86 -4.70
C ALA A 128 -0.90 -0.57 -4.35
N GLU A 129 -1.85 -1.49 -4.36
CA GLU A 129 -1.69 -2.85 -3.85
C GLU A 129 -1.23 -3.85 -4.92
N VAL A 130 -1.28 -3.50 -6.21
CA VAL A 130 -0.84 -4.40 -7.30
C VAL A 130 0.62 -4.81 -7.18
N THR A 131 1.45 -4.00 -6.51
CA THR A 131 2.85 -4.31 -6.24
C THR A 131 3.08 -5.03 -4.92
N SER A 132 2.06 -5.19 -4.06
CA SER A 132 2.23 -5.62 -2.67
C SER A 132 2.78 -7.03 -2.51
N ALA A 133 2.42 -7.97 -3.39
CA ALA A 133 3.00 -9.31 -3.36
C ALA A 133 4.52 -9.28 -3.59
N LEU A 134 4.98 -8.52 -4.59
CA LEU A 134 6.41 -8.36 -4.88
C LEU A 134 7.11 -7.56 -3.78
N GLN A 135 6.47 -6.50 -3.28
CA GLN A 135 7.01 -5.65 -2.21
C GLN A 135 7.26 -6.46 -0.92
N ASN A 136 6.28 -7.26 -0.50
CA ASN A 136 6.41 -8.08 0.71
C ASN A 136 7.41 -9.22 0.52
N ALA A 137 7.43 -9.88 -0.64
CA ALA A 137 8.46 -10.88 -0.94
C ALA A 137 9.87 -10.27 -0.95
N TRP A 138 10.02 -9.08 -1.53
CA TRP A 138 11.26 -8.31 -1.52
C TRP A 138 11.68 -7.92 -0.09
N ALA A 139 10.75 -7.45 0.75
CA ALA A 139 11.05 -7.08 2.14
C ALA A 139 11.48 -8.30 2.98
N LEU A 140 10.75 -9.41 2.90
CA LEU A 140 11.08 -10.65 3.62
C LEU A 140 12.44 -11.21 3.20
N THR A 141 12.75 -11.17 1.90
CA THR A 141 14.04 -11.65 1.39
C THR A 141 15.18 -10.70 1.72
N ARG A 142 14.94 -9.37 1.70
CA ARG A 142 15.88 -8.36 2.19
C ARG A 142 16.26 -8.60 3.64
N ALA A 143 15.28 -8.86 4.51
CA ALA A 143 15.48 -9.10 5.93
C ALA A 143 16.36 -10.34 6.22
N ARG A 144 16.44 -11.29 5.28
CA ARG A 144 17.20 -12.54 5.40
C ARG A 144 18.36 -12.66 4.41
N ARG A 145 18.70 -11.57 3.71
CA ARG A 145 19.69 -11.60 2.62
C ARG A 145 21.10 -11.94 3.11
N SER A 146 21.43 -11.59 4.35
CA SER A 146 22.77 -11.80 4.91
C SER A 146 23.00 -13.20 5.49
N ASP A 147 21.93 -13.91 5.87
CA ASP A 147 22.03 -15.18 6.60
C ASP A 147 21.43 -16.38 5.83
N VAL A 148 20.66 -16.15 4.77
CA VAL A 148 20.08 -17.23 3.95
C VAL A 148 20.44 -17.02 2.47
N ALA A 149 21.31 -17.89 1.93
CA ALA A 149 21.76 -17.80 0.54
C ALA A 149 20.63 -17.85 -0.50
N PHE A 150 19.57 -18.62 -0.23
CA PHE A 150 18.37 -18.63 -1.08
C PHE A 150 17.64 -17.28 -1.04
N ALA A 151 17.50 -16.66 0.14
CA ALA A 151 16.88 -15.34 0.26
C ALA A 151 17.68 -14.26 -0.48
N ALA A 152 19.01 -14.32 -0.45
CA ALA A 152 19.86 -13.41 -1.24
C ALA A 152 19.60 -13.53 -2.76
N LYS A 153 19.54 -14.77 -3.28
CA LYS A 153 19.24 -15.01 -4.71
C LYS A 153 17.87 -14.48 -5.11
N VAL A 154 16.85 -14.72 -4.28
CA VAL A 154 15.49 -14.25 -4.54
C VAL A 154 15.43 -12.71 -4.44
N PHE A 155 16.08 -12.11 -3.45
CA PHE A 155 16.17 -10.65 -3.32
C PHE A 155 16.78 -10.01 -4.57
N ASP A 156 17.92 -10.51 -5.04
CA ASP A 156 18.61 -10.01 -6.23
C ASP A 156 17.74 -10.14 -7.49
N ALA A 157 17.00 -11.25 -7.62
CA ALA A 157 16.08 -11.48 -8.72
C ALA A 157 14.83 -10.57 -8.67
N LEU A 158 14.36 -10.23 -7.47
CA LEU A 158 13.16 -9.41 -7.28
C LEU A 158 13.41 -7.91 -7.39
N CYS A 159 14.61 -7.41 -7.07
CA CYS A 159 14.88 -5.97 -7.00
C CYS A 159 14.46 -5.22 -8.28
N VAL A 160 14.97 -5.63 -9.44
CA VAL A 160 14.71 -4.92 -10.70
C VAL A 160 13.24 -5.01 -11.12
N PRO A 161 12.59 -6.20 -11.15
CA PRO A 161 11.17 -6.31 -11.45
C PRO A 161 10.28 -5.50 -10.50
N PHE A 162 10.55 -5.58 -9.19
CA PHE A 162 9.79 -4.85 -8.18
C PHE A 162 9.94 -3.34 -8.37
N TYR A 163 11.17 -2.82 -8.45
CA TYR A 163 11.40 -1.38 -8.57
C TYR A 163 10.82 -0.84 -9.88
N GLY A 164 10.95 -1.59 -10.98
CA GLY A 164 10.38 -1.21 -12.28
C GLY A 164 8.85 -1.13 -12.24
N LEU A 165 8.18 -2.18 -11.77
CA LEU A 165 6.72 -2.19 -11.64
C LEU A 165 6.23 -1.11 -10.69
N TYR A 166 6.88 -0.96 -9.53
CA TYR A 166 6.53 0.05 -8.53
C TYR A 166 6.69 1.46 -9.10
N SER A 167 7.79 1.74 -9.80
CA SER A 167 8.03 3.04 -10.45
C SER A 167 6.98 3.34 -11.52
N MET A 168 6.59 2.36 -12.33
CA MET A 168 5.54 2.54 -13.34
C MET A 168 4.19 2.84 -12.70
N VAL A 169 3.79 2.04 -11.71
CA VAL A 169 2.45 2.17 -11.11
C VAL A 169 2.34 3.43 -10.26
N ARG A 170 3.33 3.72 -9.42
CA ARG A 170 3.33 4.88 -8.52
C ARG A 170 3.80 6.18 -9.20
N GLY A 171 4.68 6.10 -10.19
CA GLY A 171 5.25 7.24 -10.88
C GLY A 171 4.52 7.66 -12.16
N VAL A 172 3.68 6.79 -12.73
CA VAL A 172 2.93 7.10 -13.97
C VAL A 172 1.43 6.94 -13.76
N PHE A 173 0.95 5.73 -13.46
CA PHE A 173 -0.49 5.46 -13.41
C PHE A 173 -1.19 6.17 -12.24
N GLY A 174 -0.57 6.20 -11.05
CA GLY A 174 -1.06 6.95 -9.89
C GLY A 174 -1.25 8.44 -10.18
N PRO A 175 -0.18 9.18 -10.59
CA PRO A 175 -0.27 10.59 -10.95
C PRO A 175 -1.30 10.88 -12.05
N TYR A 176 -1.35 10.06 -13.09
CA TYR A 176 -2.34 10.20 -14.16
C TYR A 176 -3.77 10.08 -13.62
N PHE A 177 -4.02 9.10 -12.75
CA PHE A 177 -5.34 8.91 -12.16
C PHE A 177 -5.72 10.05 -11.21
N VAL A 178 -4.78 10.55 -10.40
CA VAL A 178 -4.99 11.73 -9.55
C VAL A 178 -5.28 12.97 -10.39
N PHE A 179 -4.57 13.16 -11.51
CA PHE A 179 -4.87 14.26 -12.43
C PHE A 179 -6.32 14.20 -12.94
N LYS A 180 -6.80 13.01 -13.34
CA LYS A 180 -8.20 12.81 -13.75
C LYS A 180 -9.18 13.14 -12.62
N MET A 181 -8.85 12.72 -11.40
CA MET A 181 -9.64 12.99 -10.20
C MET A 181 -9.72 14.50 -9.91
N VAL A 182 -8.59 15.21 -10.00
CA VAL A 182 -8.50 16.67 -9.84
C VAL A 182 -9.36 17.38 -10.89
N VAL A 183 -9.16 17.07 -12.17
CA VAL A 183 -9.95 17.67 -13.27
C VAL A 183 -11.45 17.47 -13.04
N PHE A 184 -11.86 16.28 -12.57
CA PHE A 184 -13.27 16.02 -12.23
C PHE A 184 -13.76 16.93 -11.09
N PHE A 185 -13.05 17.02 -9.97
CA PHE A 185 -13.49 17.82 -8.84
C PHE A 185 -13.53 19.33 -9.16
N PHE A 186 -12.57 19.83 -9.93
CA PHE A 186 -12.55 21.23 -10.37
C PHE A 186 -13.61 21.58 -11.43
N SER A 187 -14.18 20.59 -12.11
CA SER A 187 -15.24 20.83 -13.11
C SER A 187 -16.61 21.20 -12.51
N GLY A 188 -16.75 21.19 -11.18
CA GLY A 188 -18.02 21.44 -10.48
C GLY A 188 -18.96 20.23 -10.46
N LEU A 189 -18.65 19.13 -11.16
CA LEU A 189 -19.48 17.92 -11.21
C LEU A 189 -19.68 17.21 -9.85
N ALA A 190 -18.90 17.57 -8.83
CA ALA A 190 -19.02 17.07 -7.48
C ALA A 190 -19.72 18.03 -6.50
N GLU A 191 -20.12 19.23 -6.96
CA GLU A 191 -20.75 20.24 -6.11
C GLU A 191 -22.05 19.71 -5.50
N GLY A 192 -22.19 19.90 -4.18
CA GLY A 192 -23.32 19.36 -3.41
C GLY A 192 -23.32 17.83 -3.21
N LEU A 193 -22.42 17.08 -3.87
CA LEU A 193 -22.31 15.63 -3.72
C LEU A 193 -21.25 15.22 -2.70
N ILE A 194 -20.08 15.84 -2.76
CA ILE A 194 -18.97 15.62 -1.81
C ILE A 194 -18.55 16.99 -1.27
N ALA A 195 -18.49 17.12 0.05
CA ALA A 195 -18.08 18.37 0.69
C ALA A 195 -16.67 18.79 0.23
N THR A 196 -16.48 20.08 -0.06
CA THR A 196 -15.26 20.60 -0.67
C THR A 196 -14.00 20.25 0.10
N TRP A 197 -14.05 20.39 1.43
CA TRP A 197 -12.91 20.06 2.29
C TRP A 197 -12.52 18.58 2.20
N VAL A 198 -13.47 17.67 1.96
CA VAL A 198 -13.23 16.23 1.87
C VAL A 198 -12.41 15.92 0.62
N TRP A 199 -12.89 16.30 -0.56
CA TRP A 199 -12.17 15.95 -1.79
C TRP A 199 -10.84 16.71 -1.91
N VAL A 200 -10.77 17.96 -1.43
CA VAL A 200 -9.50 18.72 -1.38
C VAL A 200 -8.49 17.98 -0.50
N SER A 201 -8.92 17.51 0.67
CA SER A 201 -8.05 16.74 1.57
C SER A 201 -7.59 15.43 0.93
N TRP A 202 -8.45 14.72 0.18
CA TRP A 202 -8.07 13.49 -0.53
C TRP A 202 -7.01 13.76 -1.60
N VAL A 203 -7.22 14.78 -2.44
CA VAL A 203 -6.26 15.16 -3.47
C VAL A 203 -4.90 15.45 -2.84
N PHE A 204 -4.88 16.25 -1.77
CA PHE A 204 -3.64 16.63 -1.09
C PHE A 204 -2.92 15.41 -0.48
N VAL A 205 -3.65 14.58 0.27
CA VAL A 205 -3.09 13.39 0.94
C VAL A 205 -2.56 12.38 -0.08
N VAL A 206 -3.34 12.06 -1.12
CA VAL A 206 -2.95 11.09 -2.14
C VAL A 206 -1.75 11.60 -2.94
N SER A 207 -1.73 12.89 -3.31
CA SER A 207 -0.59 13.48 -4.03
C SER A 207 0.69 13.40 -3.20
N SER A 208 0.61 13.69 -1.90
CA SER A 208 1.75 13.60 -0.98
C SER A 208 2.25 12.16 -0.84
N ALA A 209 1.34 11.19 -0.74
CA ALA A 209 1.69 9.76 -0.67
C ALA A 209 2.38 9.28 -1.96
N ILE A 210 1.95 9.75 -3.13
CA ILE A 210 2.58 9.46 -4.42
C ILE A 210 4.01 10.03 -4.47
N VAL A 211 4.20 11.30 -4.08
CA VAL A 211 5.53 11.91 -4.02
C VAL A 211 6.45 11.14 -3.09
N GLY A 212 5.98 10.79 -1.89
CA GLY A 212 6.73 9.96 -0.94
C GLY A 212 7.10 8.59 -1.52
N SER A 213 6.18 7.95 -2.25
CA SER A 213 6.42 6.65 -2.91
C SER A 213 7.49 6.76 -4.00
N ILE A 214 7.47 7.83 -4.80
CA ILE A 214 8.46 8.08 -5.87
C ILE A 214 9.84 8.32 -5.27
N LEU A 215 9.94 9.16 -4.23
CA LEU A 215 11.20 9.40 -3.52
C LEU A 215 11.77 8.12 -2.89
N TRP A 216 10.89 7.31 -2.30
CA TRP A 216 11.29 6.04 -1.69
C TRP A 216 11.87 5.06 -2.72
N VAL A 217 11.16 4.81 -3.84
CA VAL A 217 11.68 3.89 -4.87
C VAL A 217 12.90 4.45 -5.59
N PHE A 218 13.01 5.78 -5.74
CA PHE A 218 14.22 6.42 -6.28
C PHE A 218 15.44 6.13 -5.40
N ASN A 219 15.30 6.24 -4.08
CA ASN A 219 16.38 5.89 -3.15
C ASN A 219 16.80 4.41 -3.29
N LEU A 220 15.84 3.49 -3.48
CA LEU A 220 16.14 2.07 -3.72
C LEU A 220 16.89 1.84 -5.03
N TRP A 221 16.54 2.56 -6.11
CA TRP A 221 17.30 2.52 -7.36
C TRP A 221 18.74 3.01 -7.18
N VAL A 222 18.93 4.11 -6.43
CA VAL A 222 20.26 4.64 -6.13
C VAL A 222 21.09 3.66 -5.30
N GLU A 223 20.49 3.05 -4.28
CA GLU A 223 21.13 1.99 -3.47
C GLU A 223 21.57 0.82 -4.35
N LEU A 224 20.69 0.30 -5.19
CA LEU A 224 20.99 -0.83 -6.09
C LEU A 224 22.08 -0.49 -7.10
N TYR A 225 22.06 0.72 -7.67
CA TYR A 225 23.08 1.16 -8.61
C TYR A 225 24.44 1.25 -7.93
N ARG A 226 24.51 1.83 -6.73
CA ARG A 226 25.74 1.93 -5.93
C ARG A 226 26.29 0.54 -5.58
N GLU A 227 25.45 -0.37 -5.07
CA GLU A 227 25.85 -1.74 -4.75
C GLU A 227 26.42 -2.48 -5.98
N ARG A 228 25.84 -2.27 -7.17
CA ARG A 228 26.33 -2.88 -8.42
C ARG A 228 27.63 -2.26 -8.92
N ALA A 229 27.78 -0.95 -8.82
CA ALA A 229 29.00 -0.25 -9.22
C ALA A 229 30.21 -0.73 -8.39
N THR A 230 30.08 -0.78 -7.05
CA THR A 230 31.14 -1.28 -6.16
C THR A 230 31.53 -2.73 -6.48
N LYS A 231 30.56 -3.62 -6.76
CA LYS A 231 30.84 -5.01 -7.16
C LYS A 231 31.58 -5.13 -8.49
N VAL A 232 31.42 -4.16 -9.39
CA VAL A 232 32.17 -4.13 -10.67
C VAL A 232 33.59 -3.64 -10.43
N GLU A 233 33.77 -2.60 -9.61
CA GLU A 233 35.10 -2.09 -9.23
C GLU A 233 35.93 -3.16 -8.51
N GLU A 234 35.33 -3.90 -7.57
CA GLU A 234 35.99 -5.02 -6.87
C GLU A 234 36.41 -6.17 -7.79
N LYS A 235 35.74 -6.35 -8.93
CA LYS A 235 36.10 -7.39 -9.93
C LYS A 235 37.19 -6.94 -10.89
N ILE A 236 37.39 -5.63 -11.05
CA ILE A 236 38.39 -5.04 -11.94
C ILE A 236 39.74 -4.91 -11.23
N ARG A 237 39.74 -4.75 -9.90
CA ARG A 237 40.94 -4.66 -9.05
C ARG A 237 41.52 -6.04 -8.71
#